data_AF-A0A2E0VLW3-F1
#
_entry.id   AF-A0A2E0VLW3-F1
#
_cell.length_a   1.000
_cell.length_b   1.000
_cell.length_c   1.000
_cell.angle_alpha   90.00
_cell.angle_beta   90.00
_cell.angle_gamma   90.00
#
_symmetry.space_group_name_H-M   'P 1'
#
loop_
_entity.id
_entity.type
_entity.pdbx_description
1 polymer ?
#
loop_
_entity_poly.entity_id
_entity_poly.type
_entity_poly.pdbx_seq_one_letter_code
_entity_poly.pdbx_strand_id
1 'polypeptide(L)'
;MRHFCANLVLLALAALFSGAQLASAEDSISVDLVEKGTDVFYLSANLGGVVDSELLFDTGSGYLAINQRTLNALETDELATYERTIRAKMASGKVRKVDIYRIASITLGDRCTLRNVEAAILPGATRNILGMNVLKMVHSFSFAFEPARLTLSGCRSEPLVAAN
;
A
#
# COMPACT_ATOMS: atom_id res chain seq x y z
N MET A 1 8.03 -26.33 62.79
CA MET A 1 8.52 -26.90 61.52
C MET A 1 7.39 -27.25 60.53
N ARG A 2 6.38 -26.37 60.32
CA ARG A 2 5.27 -26.61 59.35
C ARG A 2 4.97 -25.44 58.40
N HIS A 3 5.79 -24.39 58.40
CA HIS A 3 5.61 -23.21 57.55
C HIS A 3 6.68 -23.04 56.45
N PHE A 4 7.69 -23.92 56.42
CA PHE A 4 8.84 -23.77 55.52
C PHE A 4 8.70 -24.50 54.17
N CYS A 5 7.75 -25.44 54.01
CA CYS A 5 7.56 -26.14 52.72
C CYS A 5 6.52 -25.48 51.79
N ALA A 6 5.58 -24.69 52.32
CA ALA A 6 4.50 -24.13 51.51
C ALA A 6 4.96 -22.97 50.61
N ASN A 7 5.98 -22.21 51.03
CA ASN A 7 6.51 -21.08 50.27
C ASN A 7 7.49 -21.46 49.16
N LEU A 8 8.03 -22.69 49.17
CA LEU A 8 8.98 -23.13 48.13
C LEU A 8 8.28 -23.64 46.87
N VAL A 9 7.05 -24.16 47.00
CA VAL A 9 6.26 -24.68 45.87
C VAL A 9 5.62 -23.55 45.04
N LEU A 10 5.29 -22.41 45.67
CA LEU A 10 4.68 -21.28 44.96
C LEU A 10 5.67 -20.53 44.03
N LEU A 11 6.97 -20.54 44.34
CA LEU A 11 8.00 -19.89 43.53
C LEU A 11 8.42 -20.72 42.30
N ALA A 12 8.18 -22.03 42.31
CA ALA A 12 8.52 -22.90 41.18
C ALA A 12 7.46 -22.88 40.06
N LEU A 13 6.22 -22.51 40.34
CA LEU A 13 5.13 -22.50 39.35
C LEU A 13 5.05 -21.19 38.53
N ALA A 14 5.64 -20.09 39.02
CA ALA A 14 5.68 -18.81 38.30
C ALA A 14 6.74 -18.76 37.20
N ALA A 15 7.73 -19.65 37.22
CA ALA A 15 8.83 -19.66 36.26
C ALA A 15 8.47 -20.34 34.91
N LEU A 16 7.35 -21.05 34.83
CA LEU A 16 6.95 -21.82 33.64
C LEU A 16 6.08 -21.03 32.63
N PHE A 17 5.72 -19.78 32.92
CA PHE A 17 4.97 -18.91 32.02
C PHE A 17 5.83 -17.83 31.32
N SER A 18 7.14 -18.03 31.23
CA SER A 18 7.98 -17.27 30.29
C SER A 18 7.79 -17.82 28.88
N GLY A 19 6.57 -17.70 28.35
CA GLY A 19 6.33 -17.90 26.93
C GLY A 19 7.11 -16.84 26.19
N ALA A 20 8.16 -17.26 25.46
CA ALA A 20 8.86 -16.39 24.53
C ALA A 20 7.84 -15.84 23.54
N GLN A 21 7.45 -14.58 23.73
CA GLN A 21 6.76 -13.83 22.69
C GLN A 21 7.78 -13.63 21.57
N LEU A 22 7.80 -14.57 20.63
CA LEU A 22 8.40 -14.33 19.32
C LEU A 22 7.54 -13.23 18.69
N ALA A 23 7.98 -11.97 18.86
CA ALA A 23 7.51 -10.88 18.03
C ALA A 23 7.92 -11.26 16.59
N SER A 24 6.99 -11.82 15.83
CA SER A 24 7.17 -11.93 14.38
C SER A 24 7.37 -10.52 13.89
N ALA A 25 8.56 -10.19 13.40
CA ALA A 25 8.74 -8.97 12.63
C ALA A 25 7.73 -9.06 11.48
N GLU A 26 6.75 -8.14 11.44
CA GLU A 26 5.90 -8.02 10.27
C GLU A 26 6.82 -7.79 9.07
N ASP A 27 6.68 -8.64 8.03
CA ASP A 27 7.45 -8.48 6.82
C ASP A 27 7.16 -7.08 6.26
N SER A 28 8.22 -6.29 6.15
CA SER A 28 8.14 -4.90 5.72
C SER A 28 8.91 -4.74 4.42
N ILE A 29 8.27 -4.03 3.49
CA ILE A 29 8.79 -3.79 2.15
C ILE A 29 9.16 -2.32 2.07
N SER A 30 10.42 -2.08 1.75
CA SER A 30 10.93 -0.76 1.43
C SER A 30 10.82 -0.52 -0.07
N VAL A 31 10.18 0.57 -0.45
CA VAL A 31 10.10 1.07 -1.82
C VAL A 31 10.84 2.40 -1.87
N ASP A 32 11.87 2.48 -2.71
CA ASP A 32 12.61 3.73 -2.88
C ASP A 32 11.73 4.77 -3.58
N LEU A 33 11.86 6.02 -3.12
CA LEU A 33 11.14 7.15 -3.69
C LEU A 33 12.10 8.01 -4.51
N VAL A 34 11.60 8.50 -5.64
CA VAL A 34 12.30 9.46 -6.49
C VAL A 34 11.71 10.83 -6.26
N GLU A 35 12.51 11.75 -5.74
CA GLU A 35 12.13 13.16 -5.68
C GLU A 35 12.25 13.78 -7.08
N LYS A 36 11.18 14.45 -7.54
CA LYS A 36 11.14 15.15 -8.83
C LYS A 36 10.69 16.59 -8.65
N GLY A 37 11.64 17.52 -8.67
CA GLY A 37 11.38 18.93 -8.38
C GLY A 37 11.66 19.23 -6.91
N THR A 38 10.77 19.98 -6.26
CA THR A 38 10.91 20.38 -4.85
C THR A 38 9.79 19.73 -4.05
N ASP A 39 10.13 18.80 -3.15
CA ASP A 39 9.20 18.14 -2.21
C ASP A 39 8.10 17.29 -2.88
N VAL A 40 8.39 16.71 -4.05
CA VAL A 40 7.45 15.85 -4.78
C VAL A 40 8.06 14.46 -4.98
N PHE A 41 7.48 13.46 -4.34
CA PHE A 41 8.02 12.10 -4.31
C PHE A 41 7.18 11.14 -5.15
N TYR A 42 7.86 10.36 -5.98
CA TYR A 42 7.25 9.34 -6.83
C TYR A 42 7.77 7.96 -6.46
N LEU A 43 6.95 6.93 -6.67
CA LEU A 43 7.36 5.52 -6.63
C LEU A 43 6.97 4.82 -7.92
N SER A 44 7.74 3.81 -8.29
CA SER A 44 7.35 2.86 -9.31
C SER A 44 6.18 2.00 -8.81
N ALA A 45 5.29 1.67 -9.73
CA ALA A 45 4.24 0.70 -9.52
C ALA A 45 3.93 -0.01 -10.84
N ASN A 46 3.48 -1.26 -10.73
CA ASN A 46 2.91 -1.99 -11.85
C ASN A 46 1.41 -2.20 -11.58
N LEU A 47 0.56 -1.83 -12.54
CA LEU A 47 -0.89 -2.00 -12.43
C LEU A 47 -1.31 -3.19 -13.28
N GLY A 48 -2.00 -4.14 -12.65
CA GLY A 48 -2.55 -5.33 -13.31
C GLY A 48 -1.52 -6.34 -13.83
N GLY A 49 -0.22 -6.17 -13.57
CA GLY A 49 0.83 -6.99 -14.17
C GLY A 49 1.27 -6.51 -15.56
N VAL A 50 0.66 -5.46 -16.10
CA VAL A 50 0.80 -5.09 -17.53
C VAL A 50 1.14 -3.61 -17.76
N VAL A 51 0.87 -2.72 -16.81
CA VAL A 51 1.16 -1.28 -16.94
C VAL A 51 2.17 -0.83 -15.90
N ASP A 52 3.41 -0.59 -16.32
CA ASP A 52 4.37 0.14 -15.50
C ASP A 52 3.99 1.63 -15.42
N SER A 53 3.98 2.17 -14.21
CA SER A 53 3.60 3.55 -13.93
C SER A 53 4.45 4.14 -12.82
N GLU A 54 4.69 5.44 -12.90
CA GLU A 54 5.13 6.22 -11.74
C GLU A 54 3.91 6.84 -11.08
N LEU A 55 3.82 6.71 -9.76
CA LEU A 55 2.75 7.28 -8.95
C LEU A 55 3.30 8.40 -8.09
N LEU A 56 2.62 9.54 -8.09
CA LEU A 56 2.87 10.58 -7.10
C LEU A 56 2.40 10.09 -5.72
N PHE A 57 3.27 10.06 -4.72
CA PHE A 57 2.87 9.82 -3.34
C PHE A 57 2.11 11.05 -2.80
N ASP A 58 0.81 10.90 -2.54
CA ASP A 58 -0.06 12.02 -2.13
C ASP A 58 -1.04 11.61 -1.04
N THR A 59 -0.69 11.93 0.22
CA THR A 59 -1.55 11.72 1.38
C THR A 59 -2.76 12.67 1.42
N GLY A 60 -2.77 13.73 0.60
CA GLY A 60 -3.89 14.65 0.42
C GLY A 60 -4.94 14.14 -0.57
N SER A 61 -4.64 13.10 -1.35
CA SER A 61 -5.56 12.48 -2.30
C SER A 61 -6.29 11.29 -1.67
N GLY A 62 -7.62 11.27 -1.82
CA GLY A 62 -8.46 10.21 -1.24
C GLY A 62 -8.38 8.87 -1.97
N TYR A 63 -8.22 8.90 -3.29
CA TYR A 63 -8.21 7.72 -4.16
C TYR A 63 -6.88 7.62 -4.92
N LEU A 64 -6.47 6.40 -5.27
CA LEU A 64 -5.63 6.15 -6.44
C LEU A 64 -6.27 6.86 -7.62
N ALA A 65 -5.54 7.78 -8.23
CA ALA A 65 -6.01 8.44 -9.42
C ALA A 65 -5.18 8.00 -10.61
N ILE A 66 -5.83 7.51 -11.65
CA ILE A 66 -5.16 7.14 -12.90
C ILE A 66 -5.72 7.95 -14.07
N ASN A 67 -4.87 8.17 -15.07
CA ASN A 67 -5.27 8.82 -16.31
C ASN A 67 -5.96 7.84 -17.27
N GLN A 68 -6.62 8.40 -18.30
CA GLN A 68 -7.37 7.61 -19.28
C GLN A 68 -6.48 6.61 -20.03
N ARG A 69 -5.21 6.97 -20.30
CA ARG A 69 -4.27 6.07 -20.99
C ARG A 69 -4.04 4.78 -20.18
N THR A 70 -3.85 4.93 -18.87
CA THR A 70 -3.65 3.80 -17.95
C THR A 70 -4.89 2.93 -17.88
N LEU A 71 -6.08 3.54 -17.79
CA LEU A 71 -7.34 2.80 -17.81
C LEU A 71 -7.51 2.00 -19.11
N ASN A 72 -7.31 2.62 -20.27
CA ASN A 72 -7.47 1.95 -21.56
C ASN A 72 -6.56 0.73 -21.70
N ALA A 73 -5.33 0.81 -21.18
CA ALA A 73 -4.40 -0.32 -21.17
C ALA A 73 -4.92 -1.45 -20.27
N LEU A 74 -5.42 -1.14 -19.08
CA LEU A 74 -5.99 -2.14 -18.17
C LEU A 74 -7.27 -2.77 -18.72
N GLU A 75 -8.12 -2.01 -19.41
CA GLU A 75 -9.35 -2.53 -20.03
C GLU A 75 -9.06 -3.49 -21.19
N THR A 76 -7.95 -3.29 -21.92
CA THR A 76 -7.54 -4.18 -23.02
C THR A 76 -7.34 -5.62 -22.54
N ASP A 77 -6.87 -5.79 -21.30
CA ASP A 77 -6.59 -7.09 -20.69
C ASP A 77 -7.66 -7.52 -19.66
N GLU A 78 -8.82 -6.84 -19.64
CA GLU A 78 -9.92 -7.09 -18.68
C GLU A 78 -9.51 -6.91 -17.20
N LEU A 79 -8.49 -6.08 -16.93
CA LEU A 79 -7.91 -5.85 -15.61
C LEU A 79 -8.55 -4.66 -14.86
N ALA A 80 -9.50 -3.97 -15.48
CA ALA A 80 -10.27 -2.90 -14.86
C ALA A 80 -11.77 -3.10 -15.12
N THR A 81 -12.58 -2.92 -14.08
CA THR A 81 -14.05 -3.00 -14.15
C THR A 81 -14.66 -1.73 -13.59
N TYR A 82 -15.59 -1.12 -14.32
CA TYR A 82 -16.33 0.03 -13.82
C TYR A 82 -17.18 -0.35 -12.59
N GLU A 83 -17.14 0.48 -11.55
CA GLU A 83 -17.93 0.29 -10.34
C GLU A 83 -19.06 1.32 -10.22
N ARG A 84 -18.69 2.61 -10.26
CA ARG A 84 -19.61 3.72 -9.96
C ARG A 84 -19.03 5.06 -10.37
N THR A 85 -19.87 6.09 -10.47
CA THR A 85 -19.44 7.49 -10.54
C THR A 85 -19.63 8.17 -9.19
N ILE A 86 -18.63 8.94 -8.74
CA ILE A 86 -18.69 9.74 -7.51
C ILE A 86 -18.58 11.25 -7.82
N ARG A 87 -18.90 12.09 -6.84
CA ARG A 87 -18.59 13.53 -6.85
C ARG A 87 -17.33 13.76 -6.01
N ALA A 88 -16.21 14.06 -6.65
CA ALA A 88 -14.95 14.33 -5.98
C ALA A 88 -14.69 15.84 -5.88
N LYS A 89 -14.18 16.29 -4.73
CA LYS A 89 -13.64 17.65 -4.56
C LYS A 89 -12.18 17.63 -5.01
N MET A 90 -11.86 18.42 -6.04
CA MET A 90 -10.50 18.54 -6.56
C MET A 90 -9.66 19.45 -5.65
N ALA A 91 -8.33 19.39 -5.77
CA ALA A 91 -7.40 20.29 -5.08
C ALA A 91 -7.69 21.78 -5.35
N SER A 92 -8.28 22.11 -6.51
CA SER A 92 -8.76 23.46 -6.84
C SER A 92 -10.03 23.89 -6.11
N GLY A 93 -10.61 23.03 -5.26
CA GLY A 93 -11.90 23.24 -4.60
C GLY A 93 -13.13 22.93 -5.46
N LYS A 94 -12.97 22.80 -6.79
CA LYS A 94 -14.06 22.45 -7.70
C LYS A 94 -14.56 21.03 -7.45
N VAL A 95 -15.86 20.81 -7.57
CA VAL A 95 -16.46 19.47 -7.52
C VAL A 95 -16.63 18.94 -8.93
N ARG A 96 -16.16 17.72 -9.20
CA ARG A 96 -16.30 17.03 -10.49
C ARG A 96 -16.91 15.65 -10.31
N LYS A 97 -17.65 15.18 -11.32
CA LYS A 97 -17.98 13.76 -11.44
C LYS A 97 -16.74 13.00 -11.90
N VAL A 98 -16.45 11.89 -11.24
CA VAL A 98 -15.29 11.05 -11.48
C VAL A 98 -15.73 9.60 -11.43
N ASP A 99 -15.35 8.82 -12.44
CA ASP A 99 -15.65 7.39 -12.48
C ASP A 99 -14.65 6.62 -11.64
N ILE A 100 -15.15 5.60 -10.96
CA ILE A 100 -14.39 4.67 -10.13
C ILE A 100 -14.39 3.32 -10.82
N TYR A 101 -13.19 2.78 -11.00
CA TYR A 101 -12.95 1.44 -11.51
C TYR A 101 -12.29 0.61 -10.42
N ARG A 102 -12.62 -0.68 -10.36
CA ARG A 102 -11.85 -1.68 -9.62
C ARG A 102 -10.77 -2.22 -10.55
N ILE A 103 -9.51 -2.05 -10.16
CA ILE A 103 -8.35 -2.62 -10.84
C ILE A 103 -7.99 -3.95 -10.16
N ALA A 104 -7.67 -4.97 -10.96
CA ALA A 104 -7.37 -6.31 -10.48
C ALA A 104 -6.23 -6.33 -9.45
N SER A 105 -5.13 -5.65 -9.73
CA SER A 105 -3.99 -5.52 -8.81
C SER A 105 -3.16 -4.26 -9.05
N ILE A 106 -2.40 -3.88 -8.03
CA ILE A 106 -1.31 -2.93 -8.09
C ILE A 106 -0.15 -3.48 -7.28
N THR A 107 1.06 -3.47 -7.84
CA THR A 107 2.30 -3.79 -7.15
C THR A 107 3.08 -2.51 -6.96
N LEU A 108 3.34 -2.13 -5.70
CA LEU A 108 4.15 -0.97 -5.35
C LEU A 108 5.62 -1.38 -5.21
N GLY A 109 6.52 -0.66 -5.89
CA GLY A 109 7.86 -1.16 -6.16
C GLY A 109 7.77 -2.51 -6.87
N ASP A 110 8.58 -3.48 -6.40
CA ASP A 110 8.68 -4.79 -7.05
C ASP A 110 8.03 -5.93 -6.24
N ARG A 111 7.45 -5.61 -5.07
CA ARG A 111 7.05 -6.66 -4.12
C ARG A 111 5.70 -6.47 -3.45
N CYS A 112 5.22 -5.24 -3.26
CA CYS A 112 4.03 -5.02 -2.43
C CYS A 112 2.76 -5.07 -3.28
N THR A 113 2.18 -6.26 -3.45
CA THR A 113 0.99 -6.47 -4.30
C THR A 113 -0.30 -6.35 -3.49
N LEU A 114 -1.18 -5.46 -3.96
CA LEU A 114 -2.54 -5.23 -3.46
C LEU A 114 -3.53 -5.60 -4.57
N ARG A 115 -4.70 -6.13 -4.20
CA ARG A 115 -5.71 -6.63 -5.14
C ARG A 115 -7.03 -5.90 -4.96
N ASN A 116 -7.85 -5.86 -6.03
CA ASN A 116 -9.17 -5.24 -6.05
C ASN A 116 -9.14 -3.76 -5.61
N VAL A 117 -8.26 -2.98 -6.24
CA VAL A 117 -7.98 -1.61 -5.84
C VAL A 117 -8.90 -0.64 -6.57
N GLU A 118 -9.60 0.20 -5.83
CA GLU A 118 -10.42 1.26 -6.43
C GLU A 118 -9.55 2.40 -6.95
N ALA A 119 -9.79 2.80 -8.19
CA ALA A 119 -9.11 3.90 -8.85
C ALA A 119 -10.10 4.90 -9.44
N ALA A 120 -9.85 6.18 -9.18
CA ALA A 120 -10.56 7.31 -9.73
C ALA A 120 -9.94 7.72 -11.07
N ILE A 121 -10.77 7.88 -12.10
CA ILE A 121 -10.32 8.23 -13.44
C ILE A 121 -10.33 9.75 -13.60
N LEU A 122 -9.14 10.35 -13.73
CA LEU A 122 -9.01 11.79 -13.93
C LEU A 122 -8.71 12.11 -15.40
N PRO A 123 -9.74 12.47 -16.21
CA PRO A 123 -9.53 12.82 -17.60
C PRO A 123 -8.70 14.11 -17.69
N GLY A 124 -7.53 14.00 -18.35
CA GLY A 124 -6.56 15.08 -18.50
C GLY A 124 -5.48 15.17 -17.41
N ALA A 125 -5.46 14.26 -16.42
CA ALA A 125 -4.33 14.17 -15.51
C ALA A 125 -3.09 13.69 -16.26
N THR A 126 -1.98 14.43 -16.10
CA THR A 126 -0.68 14.05 -16.69
C THR A 126 0.06 13.02 -15.86
N ARG A 127 -0.27 12.90 -14.57
CA ARG A 127 0.35 11.99 -13.61
C ARG A 127 -0.69 11.14 -12.89
N ASN A 128 -0.30 9.91 -12.61
CA ASN A 128 -1.05 9.02 -11.73
C ASN A 128 -0.66 9.32 -10.27
N ILE A 129 -1.57 9.08 -9.33
CA ILE A 129 -1.45 9.48 -7.92
C ILE A 129 -1.74 8.29 -7.02
N LEU A 130 -0.83 7.98 -6.10
CA LEU A 130 -1.06 7.04 -5.00
C LEU A 130 -1.78 7.78 -3.87
N GLY A 131 -3.09 7.54 -3.74
CA GLY A 131 -3.91 8.12 -2.70
C GLY A 131 -4.07 7.25 -1.46
N MET A 132 -4.75 7.81 -0.46
CA MET A 132 -4.94 7.20 0.84
C MET A 132 -5.78 5.92 0.84
N ASN A 133 -6.67 5.69 -0.14
CA ASN A 133 -7.41 4.43 -0.19
C ASN A 133 -6.48 3.23 -0.38
N VAL A 134 -5.40 3.35 -1.15
CA VAL A 134 -4.41 2.29 -1.35
C VAL A 134 -3.49 2.16 -0.13
N LEU A 135 -3.01 3.29 0.40
CA LEU A 135 -2.16 3.31 1.60
C LEU A 135 -2.85 2.74 2.85
N LYS A 136 -4.19 2.68 2.86
CA LYS A 136 -4.97 2.04 3.93
C LYS A 136 -5.18 0.54 3.74
N MET A 137 -4.80 -0.03 2.60
CA MET A 137 -4.89 -1.47 2.34
C MET A 137 -3.72 -2.25 2.94
N VAL A 138 -2.63 -1.56 3.28
CA VAL A 138 -1.49 -2.12 4.03
C VAL A 138 -1.74 -1.99 5.53
N HIS A 139 -1.06 -2.78 6.36
CA HIS A 139 -1.18 -2.69 7.82
C HIS A 139 -0.62 -1.37 8.34
N SER A 140 0.57 -1.00 7.88
CA SER A 140 1.23 0.25 8.22
C SER A 140 2.03 0.78 7.04
N PHE A 141 2.21 2.10 6.99
CA PHE A 141 3.19 2.73 6.13
C PHE A 141 3.99 3.80 6.88
N SER A 142 5.25 4.01 6.49
CA SER A 142 6.08 5.11 6.97
C SER A 142 6.88 5.73 5.82
N PHE A 143 7.15 7.02 5.95
CA PHE A 143 7.93 7.80 4.99
C PHE A 143 9.23 8.25 5.67
N ALA A 144 10.36 8.07 5.00
CA ALA A 144 11.66 8.63 5.37
C ALA A 144 12.14 9.58 4.27
N PHE A 145 12.77 10.69 4.64
CA PHE A 145 13.35 11.66 3.70
C PHE A 145 14.81 11.32 3.33
N GLU A 146 15.54 10.66 4.23
CA GLU A 146 16.97 10.37 4.06
C GLU A 146 17.29 8.92 4.44
N PRO A 147 17.41 7.99 3.47
CA PRO A 147 17.04 8.15 2.06
C PRO A 147 15.52 8.25 1.87
N ALA A 148 15.09 8.88 0.77
CA ALA A 148 13.69 8.99 0.39
C ALA A 148 13.08 7.60 0.17
N ARG A 149 12.20 7.16 1.07
CA ARG A 149 11.68 5.78 1.07
C ARG A 149 10.29 5.67 1.70
N LEU A 150 9.47 4.82 1.11
CA LEU A 150 8.21 4.35 1.66
C LEU A 150 8.39 2.94 2.21
N THR A 151 8.13 2.75 3.50
CA THR A 151 8.07 1.41 4.11
C THR A 151 6.62 0.98 4.24
N LEU A 152 6.30 -0.25 3.84
CA LEU A 152 4.94 -0.81 3.84
C LEU A 152 4.96 -2.15 4.57
N SER A 153 3.94 -2.48 5.37
CA SER A 153 3.79 -3.80 6.00
C SER A 153 2.45 -4.45 5.69
N GLY A 154 2.38 -5.78 5.78
CA GLY A 154 1.11 -6.51 5.62
C GLY A 154 0.60 -6.61 4.17
N CYS A 155 1.45 -6.35 3.17
CA CYS A 155 1.15 -6.71 1.78
C CYS A 155 1.81 -8.05 1.42
N ARG A 156 1.21 -8.75 0.45
CA ARG A 156 1.78 -9.99 -0.06
C ARG A 156 3.00 -9.65 -0.90
N SER A 157 4.16 -10.12 -0.48
CA SER A 157 5.35 -10.24 -1.31
C SER A 157 5.10 -11.35 -2.33
N GLU A 158 4.63 -11.01 -3.53
CA GLU A 158 4.69 -11.98 -4.62
C GLU A 158 6.15 -12.13 -5.05
N PRO A 159 6.73 -13.34 -5.08
CA PRO A 159 8.08 -13.53 -5.58
C PRO A 159 8.13 -13.08 -7.04
N LEU A 160 9.16 -12.31 -7.40
CA LEU A 160 9.50 -12.07 -8.80
C LEU A 160 9.66 -13.44 -9.48
N VAL A 161 8.70 -13.83 -10.33
CA VAL A 161 8.89 -14.98 -11.20
C VAL A 161 9.96 -14.55 -12.19
N ALA A 162 11.17 -15.11 -12.06
CA ALA A 162 12.24 -14.89 -13.02
C ALA A 162 11.71 -15.21 -14.42
N ALA A 163 11.69 -14.22 -15.30
CA ALA A 163 11.41 -14.43 -16.71
C ALA A 163 12.46 -15.41 -17.25
N ASN A 164 11.99 -16.54 -17.79
CA ASN A 164 12.82 -17.50 -18.53
C ASN A 164 13.21 -16.95 -19.90
#